data_AF-A0A329ZF53-F1
#
_entry.id   AF-A0A329ZF53-F1
#
_cell.length_a   1.000
_cell.length_b   1.000
_cell.length_c   1.000
_cell.angle_alpha   90.00
_cell.angle_beta   90.00
_cell.angle_gamma   90.00
#
_symmetry.space_group_name_H-M   'P 1'
#
loop_
_entity.id
_entity.type
_entity.pdbx_description
1 polymer ?
#
loop_
_entity_poly.entity_id
_entity_poly.type
_entity_poly.pdbx_seq_one_letter_code
_entity_poly.pdbx_strand_id
1 'polypeptide(L)'
;MSGIMIDGIYNKSLYFPSELQEMTNKILSYDKKIICTKHALDMQNREQTIKRIGAINIQEFITLDSLRSGEVVECYISKGELTKFVIRIAYDDKYSICAVVVPSINCNLIVTFYLNDFDDTHRTLGVEKYISLAQISSKSP
;
A
#
# COMPACT_ATOMS: atom_id res chain seq x y z
N MET A 1 17.75 9.24 -13.34
CA MET A 1 16.95 9.94 -14.36
C MET A 1 15.59 10.13 -13.74
N SER A 2 15.12 11.36 -13.54
CA SER A 2 13.78 11.61 -13.02
C SER A 2 12.77 11.22 -14.09
N GLY A 3 12.05 10.11 -13.88
CA GLY A 3 11.02 9.65 -14.82
C GLY A 3 9.82 10.60 -14.81
N ILE A 4 9.17 10.81 -15.94
CA ILE A 4 7.88 11.49 -15.99
C ILE A 4 6.88 10.62 -15.21
N MET A 5 6.42 11.11 -14.06
CA MET A 5 5.38 10.45 -13.28
C MET A 5 4.02 10.85 -13.85
N ILE A 6 3.29 9.88 -14.39
CA ILE A 6 1.94 10.08 -14.91
C ILE A 6 0.90 9.62 -13.90
N ASP A 7 -0.31 10.16 -14.01
CA ASP A 7 -1.45 9.69 -13.22
C ASP A 7 -1.76 8.22 -13.52
N GLY A 8 -2.09 7.46 -12.48
CA GLY A 8 -2.39 6.05 -12.58
C GLY A 8 -2.01 5.25 -11.33
N ILE A 9 -2.05 3.93 -11.47
CA ILE A 9 -1.74 2.98 -10.40
C ILE A 9 -0.41 2.31 -10.75
N TYR A 10 0.54 2.37 -9.83
CA TYR A 10 1.85 1.75 -9.97
C TYR A 10 1.92 0.54 -9.05
N ASN A 11 2.45 -0.58 -9.55
CA ASN A 11 2.65 -1.80 -8.77
C ASN A 11 4.10 -2.24 -8.86
N LYS A 12 4.67 -2.60 -7.72
CA LYS A 12 6.10 -2.93 -7.60
C LYS A 12 6.55 -4.12 -8.45
N SER A 13 5.65 -5.05 -8.75
CA SER A 13 5.95 -6.21 -9.59
C SER A 13 6.00 -5.90 -11.09
N LEU A 14 5.49 -4.74 -11.52
CA LEU A 14 5.40 -4.36 -12.94
C LEU A 14 6.32 -3.19 -13.27
N TYR A 15 6.13 -2.06 -12.60
CA TYR A 15 6.93 -0.87 -12.77
C TYR A 15 6.78 0.06 -11.57
N PHE A 16 7.90 0.48 -10.98
CA PHE A 16 7.91 1.26 -9.75
C PHE A 16 9.10 2.22 -9.70
N PRO A 17 8.89 3.49 -10.07
CA PRO A 17 9.89 4.54 -9.92
C PRO A 17 10.35 4.69 -8.47
N SER A 18 11.64 4.96 -8.27
CA SER A 18 12.21 5.21 -6.94
C SER A 18 11.55 6.41 -6.24
N GLU A 19 11.09 7.39 -7.02
CA GLU A 19 10.40 8.58 -6.55
C GLU A 19 9.12 8.25 -5.77
N LEU A 20 8.43 7.15 -6.08
CA LEU A 20 7.25 6.71 -5.33
C LEU A 20 7.60 6.28 -3.91
N GLN A 21 8.74 5.60 -3.74
CA GLN A 21 9.25 5.22 -2.43
C GLN A 21 9.62 6.47 -1.63
N GLU A 22 10.27 7.45 -2.26
CA GLU A 22 10.62 8.72 -1.63
C GLU A 22 9.39 9.52 -1.19
N MET A 23 8.36 9.61 -2.04
CA MET A 23 7.10 10.26 -1.71
C MET A 23 6.42 9.59 -0.51
N THR A 24 6.39 8.26 -0.49
CA THR A 24 5.78 7.49 0.61
C THR A 24 6.58 7.68 1.91
N ASN A 25 7.90 7.60 1.85
CA ASN A 25 8.78 7.84 3.00
C ASN A 25 8.60 9.26 3.56
N LYS A 26 8.49 10.25 2.68
CA LYS A 26 8.22 11.64 3.06
C LYS A 26 6.89 11.77 3.80
N ILE A 27 5.82 11.15 3.30
CA ILE A 27 4.51 11.15 3.97
C ILE A 27 4.60 10.53 5.37
N LEU A 28 5.29 9.41 5.51
CA LEU A 28 5.45 8.70 6.79
C LEU A 28 6.43 9.41 7.74
N SER A 29 7.22 10.38 7.28
CA SER A 29 8.11 11.16 8.14
C SER A 29 7.39 12.19 9.02
N TYR A 30 6.16 12.58 8.67
CA TYR A 30 5.42 13.67 9.34
C TYR A 30 4.79 13.30 10.70
N ASP A 31 5.18 12.18 11.33
CA ASP A 31 4.66 11.69 12.63
C ASP A 31 3.13 11.79 12.82
N LYS A 32 2.39 11.63 11.72
CA LYS A 32 0.93 11.71 11.72
C LYS A 32 0.32 10.49 12.39
N LYS A 33 -0.79 10.70 13.11
CA LYS A 33 -1.57 9.61 13.73
C LYS A 33 -2.05 8.61 12.69
N ILE A 34 -2.06 7.33 13.05
CA ILE A 34 -2.68 6.27 12.25
C ILE A 34 -4.12 6.07 12.74
N ILE A 35 -5.08 6.14 11.82
CA ILE A 35 -6.50 5.96 12.14
C ILE A 35 -7.10 4.91 11.22
N CYS A 36 -7.63 3.83 11.79
CA CYS A 36 -8.37 2.84 11.05
C CYS A 36 -9.81 3.30 10.79
N THR A 37 -10.25 3.14 9.54
CA THR A 37 -11.67 3.36 9.20
C THR A 37 -12.53 2.22 9.75
N LYS A 38 -13.85 2.43 9.82
CA LYS A 38 -14.80 1.37 10.16
C LYS A 38 -14.62 0.14 9.28
N HIS A 39 -14.40 0.32 7.98
CA HIS A 39 -14.21 -0.79 7.06
C HIS A 39 -12.97 -1.64 7.41
N ALA A 40 -11.84 -0.99 7.74
CA ALA A 40 -10.66 -1.69 8.23
C ALA A 40 -10.92 -2.41 9.58
N LEU A 41 -11.68 -1.79 10.49
CA LEU A 41 -12.07 -2.44 11.76
C LEU A 41 -13.04 -3.61 11.55
N ASP A 42 -13.88 -3.57 10.52
CA ASP A 42 -14.75 -4.69 10.16
C ASP A 42 -13.94 -5.85 9.55
N MET A 43 -12.84 -5.56 8.83
CA MET A 43 -11.95 -6.56 8.24
C MET A 43 -11.27 -7.47 9.26
N GLN A 44 -10.84 -6.94 10.41
CA GLN A 44 -10.22 -7.76 11.48
C GLN A 44 -11.21 -8.75 12.12
N ASN A 45 -12.51 -8.42 12.08
CA ASN A 45 -13.56 -9.25 12.67
C ASN A 45 -14.13 -10.28 11.67
N ARG A 46 -13.65 -10.30 10.41
CA ARG A 46 -14.11 -11.30 9.43
C ARG A 46 -13.63 -12.68 9.84
N GLU A 47 -14.53 -13.66 9.72
CA GLU A 47 -14.25 -15.07 10.04
C GLU A 47 -12.99 -15.60 9.34
N GLN A 48 -12.79 -15.24 8.07
CA GLN A 48 -11.60 -15.65 7.32
C GLN A 48 -10.29 -15.05 7.87
N THR A 49 -10.32 -13.80 8.33
CA THR A 49 -9.17 -13.15 8.97
C THR A 49 -8.85 -13.86 10.28
N ILE A 50 -9.85 -14.05 11.13
CA ILE A 50 -9.70 -14.72 12.43
C ILE A 50 -9.21 -16.15 12.27
N LYS A 51 -9.71 -16.89 11.27
CA LYS A 51 -9.26 -18.26 10.97
C LYS A 51 -7.80 -18.32 10.52
N ARG A 52 -7.29 -17.30 9.84
CA ARG A 52 -5.93 -17.29 9.29
C ARG A 52 -4.89 -16.81 10.30
N ILE A 53 -5.16 -15.72 11.02
CA ILE A 53 -4.19 -15.05 11.88
C ILE A 53 -4.67 -14.84 13.33
N GLY A 54 -5.83 -15.40 13.69
CA GLY A 54 -6.41 -15.20 15.01
C GLY A 54 -7.06 -13.82 15.21
N ALA A 55 -7.46 -13.55 16.45
CA ALA A 55 -7.96 -12.24 16.83
C ALA A 55 -6.79 -11.24 16.88
N ILE A 56 -6.87 -10.19 16.06
CA ILE A 56 -5.87 -9.13 15.99
C ILE A 56 -6.55 -7.78 16.26
N ASN A 57 -5.86 -6.89 16.99
CA ASN A 57 -6.21 -5.49 17.04
C ASN A 57 -5.39 -4.73 15.98
N ILE A 58 -6.01 -4.45 14.83
CA ILE A 58 -5.32 -3.84 13.69
C ILE A 58 -4.84 -2.41 13.99
N GLN A 59 -5.54 -1.70 14.89
CA GLN A 59 -5.18 -0.34 15.29
C GLN A 59 -3.91 -0.31 16.16
N GLU A 60 -3.63 -1.39 16.89
CA GLU A 60 -2.39 -1.57 17.65
C GLU A 60 -1.26 -2.15 16.78
N PHE A 61 -1.60 -3.03 15.83
CA PHE A 61 -0.61 -3.66 14.95
C PHE A 61 -0.06 -2.71 13.86
N ILE A 62 -0.93 -1.95 13.19
CA ILE A 62 -0.51 -1.00 12.16
C ILE A 62 -0.12 0.32 12.84
N THR A 63 1.14 0.39 13.25
CA THR A 63 1.77 1.59 13.80
C THR A 63 2.50 2.37 12.72
N LEU A 64 2.94 3.57 13.05
CA LEU A 64 3.79 4.34 12.13
C LEU A 64 5.11 3.64 11.86
N ASP A 65 5.70 2.99 12.87
CA ASP A 65 6.96 2.26 12.72
C ASP A 65 6.78 1.02 11.85
N SER A 66 5.68 0.27 12.00
CA SER A 66 5.44 -0.88 11.14
C SER A 66 5.21 -0.46 9.68
N LEU A 67 4.54 0.67 9.44
CA LEU A 67 4.44 1.27 8.10
C LEU A 67 5.80 1.71 7.54
N ARG A 68 6.67 2.32 8.36
CA ARG A 68 8.02 2.75 7.94
C ARG A 68 8.94 1.58 7.62
N SER A 69 8.81 0.46 8.35
CA SER A 69 9.56 -0.77 8.08
C SER A 69 8.98 -1.61 6.94
N GLY A 70 7.75 -1.33 6.55
CA GLY A 70 7.03 -2.10 5.56
C GLY A 70 7.49 -1.81 4.12
N GLU A 71 7.13 -2.73 3.23
CA GLU A 71 7.40 -2.59 1.81
C GLU A 71 6.23 -1.89 1.11
N VAL A 72 6.49 -0.79 0.41
CA VAL A 72 5.48 -0.17 -0.46
C VAL A 72 5.34 -1.01 -1.73
N VAL A 73 4.15 -1.56 -1.97
CA VAL A 73 3.90 -2.49 -3.09
C VAL A 73 3.02 -1.88 -4.18
N GLU A 74 2.23 -0.86 -3.85
CA GLU A 74 1.32 -0.20 -4.80
C GLU A 74 1.13 1.27 -4.44
N CYS A 75 1.06 2.14 -5.45
CA CYS A 75 0.86 3.59 -5.29
C CYS A 75 -0.16 4.11 -6.30
N TYR A 76 -0.93 5.11 -5.89
CA TYR A 76 -1.96 5.76 -6.71
C TYR A 76 -1.60 7.23 -6.86
N ILE A 77 -1.28 7.61 -8.09
CA ILE A 77 -0.99 8.99 -8.47
C ILE A 77 -2.20 9.60 -9.15
N SER A 78 -2.61 10.77 -8.69
CA SER A 78 -3.68 11.55 -9.30
C SER A 78 -3.31 13.02 -9.23
N LYS A 79 -3.38 13.72 -10.37
CA LYS A 79 -2.91 15.10 -10.54
C LYS A 79 -1.46 15.29 -10.07
N GLY A 80 -0.61 14.29 -10.31
CA GLY A 80 0.79 14.32 -9.89
C GLY A 80 1.03 14.12 -8.38
N GLU A 81 0.00 13.86 -7.58
CA GLU A 81 0.13 13.65 -6.13
C GLU A 81 -0.12 12.19 -5.72
N LEU A 82 0.59 11.72 -4.69
CA LEU A 82 0.35 10.41 -4.09
C LEU A 82 -0.90 10.45 -3.21
N THR A 83 -1.98 9.86 -3.70
CA THR A 83 -3.31 9.91 -3.05
C THR A 83 -3.62 8.67 -2.21
N LYS A 84 -2.97 7.55 -2.50
CA LYS A 84 -3.14 6.28 -1.80
C LYS A 84 -1.92 5.40 -2.05
N PHE A 85 -1.55 4.59 -1.08
CA PHE A 85 -0.50 3.60 -1.23
C PHE A 85 -0.79 2.36 -0.41
N VAL A 86 -0.18 1.25 -0.78
CA VAL A 86 -0.31 -0.04 -0.10
C VAL A 86 1.04 -0.44 0.45
N ILE A 87 1.08 -0.68 1.76
CA ILE A 87 2.29 -1.16 2.45
C ILE A 87 2.06 -2.58 2.93
N ARG A 88 2.99 -3.45 2.57
CA ARG A 88 3.08 -4.82 3.07
C ARG A 88 3.93 -4.84 4.34
N ILE A 89 3.34 -5.32 5.42
CA ILE A 89 3.96 -5.44 6.74
C ILE A 89 4.03 -6.94 7.07
N ALA A 90 5.21 -7.43 7.45
CA ALA A 90 5.35 -8.83 7.89
C ALA A 90 4.52 -9.06 9.16
N TYR A 91 3.78 -10.17 9.22
CA TYR A 91 2.99 -10.54 10.41
C TYR A 91 3.56 -11.80 11.07
N ASP A 92 3.69 -12.88 10.32
CA ASP A 92 4.37 -14.11 10.74
C ASP A 92 5.18 -14.70 9.56
N ASP A 93 5.59 -15.96 9.61
CA ASP A 93 6.35 -16.60 8.52
C ASP A 93 5.50 -16.93 7.28
N LYS A 94 4.17 -16.88 7.40
CA LYS A 94 3.24 -17.31 6.35
C LYS A 94 2.49 -16.13 5.73
N TYR A 95 2.09 -15.17 6.55
CA TYR A 95 1.25 -14.06 6.17
C TYR A 95 1.96 -12.72 6.39
N SER A 96 1.63 -11.81 5.48
CA SER A 96 1.86 -10.38 5.64
C SER A 96 0.52 -9.65 5.61
N ILE A 97 0.46 -8.50 6.27
CA ILE A 97 -0.69 -7.60 6.25
C ILE A 97 -0.40 -6.48 5.24
N CYS A 98 -1.22 -6.42 4.19
CA CYS A 98 -1.19 -5.31 3.25
C CYS A 98 -2.17 -4.23 3.71
N ALA A 99 -1.65 -3.12 4.20
CA ALA A 99 -2.42 -1.97 4.65
C ALA A 99 -2.62 -0.97 3.51
N VAL A 100 -3.87 -0.57 3.27
CA VAL A 100 -4.19 0.47 2.29
C VAL A 100 -4.27 1.82 3.01
N VAL A 101 -3.31 2.69 2.72
CA VAL A 101 -3.13 3.97 3.39
C VAL A 101 -3.57 5.11 2.48
N VAL A 102 -4.40 6.00 3.02
CA VAL A 102 -4.72 7.30 2.41
C VAL A 102 -4.15 8.40 3.29
N PRO A 103 -3.13 9.15 2.83
CA PRO A 103 -2.62 10.28 3.56
C PRO A 103 -3.67 11.38 3.64
N SER A 104 -3.83 11.97 4.82
CA SER A 104 -4.67 13.13 5.07
C SER A 104 -3.84 14.24 5.74
N ILE A 105 -4.43 15.41 5.91
CA ILE A 105 -3.76 16.58 6.50
C ILE A 105 -3.21 16.23 7.90
N ASN A 106 -4.02 15.58 8.74
CA ASN A 106 -3.71 15.36 10.16
C ASN A 106 -3.46 13.88 10.54
N CYS A 107 -3.63 12.94 9.62
CA CYS A 107 -3.51 11.51 9.88
C CYS A 107 -3.14 10.73 8.63
N ASN A 108 -2.71 9.49 8.82
CA ASN A 108 -2.69 8.47 7.78
C ASN A 108 -3.88 7.53 8.04
N LEU A 109 -4.83 7.48 7.11
CA LEU A 109 -6.03 6.67 7.24
C LEU A 109 -5.78 5.26 6.71
N ILE A 110 -6.01 4.24 7.52
CA ILE A 110 -6.06 2.85 7.07
C ILE A 110 -7.48 2.56 6.60
N VAL A 111 -7.68 2.60 5.28
CA VAL A 111 -9.01 2.45 4.67
C VAL A 111 -9.44 0.99 4.66
N THR A 112 -8.48 0.09 4.44
CA THR A 112 -8.69 -1.35 4.53
C THR A 112 -7.35 -2.05 4.74
N PHE A 113 -7.40 -3.33 5.02
CA PHE A 113 -6.24 -4.19 4.96
C PHE A 113 -6.65 -5.57 4.45
N TYR A 114 -5.70 -6.33 3.95
CA TYR A 114 -5.90 -7.72 3.57
C TYR A 114 -4.67 -8.55 3.89
N LEU A 115 -4.89 -9.86 4.01
CA LEU A 115 -3.81 -10.82 4.24
C LEU A 115 -3.23 -11.23 2.90
N ASN A 116 -1.91 -11.30 2.87
CA ASN A 116 -1.14 -11.75 1.74
C ASN A 116 -0.27 -12.94 2.16
N ASP A 117 -0.37 -14.06 1.46
CA ASP A 117 0.61 -15.14 1.65
C ASP A 117 1.95 -14.69 1.06
N PHE A 118 3.08 -15.06 1.68
CA PHE A 118 4.41 -14.72 1.14
C PHE A 118 4.63 -15.29 -0.27
N ASP A 119 4.07 -16.47 -0.54
CA ASP A 119 4.15 -17.15 -1.83
C ASP A 119 3.08 -16.68 -2.83
N ASP A 120 2.18 -15.77 -2.44
CA ASP A 120 1.18 -15.25 -3.38
C ASP A 120 1.86 -14.33 -4.40
N THR A 121 1.92 -14.84 -5.63
CA THR A 121 2.52 -14.15 -6.78
C THR A 121 1.53 -13.22 -7.49
N HIS A 122 0.31 -13.04 -6.96
CA HIS A 122 -0.68 -12.08 -7.47
C HIS A 122 -0.97 -12.21 -8.98
N ARG A 123 -0.92 -13.44 -9.51
CA ARG A 123 -1.09 -13.74 -10.94
C ARG A 123 -2.42 -13.28 -11.54
N THR A 124 -3.38 -12.89 -10.70
CA THR A 124 -4.72 -12.44 -11.07
C THR A 124 -4.90 -10.92 -11.01
N LEU A 125 -3.85 -10.14 -10.77
CA LEU A 125 -3.93 -8.69 -10.89
C LEU A 125 -4.29 -8.33 -12.33
N GLY A 126 -5.31 -7.51 -12.52
CA GLY A 126 -5.67 -6.93 -13.80
C GLY A 126 -4.56 -5.99 -14.26
N VAL A 127 -3.52 -6.55 -14.88
CA VAL A 127 -2.29 -5.87 -15.31
C VAL A 127 -2.58 -4.64 -16.15
N GLU A 128 -3.71 -4.62 -16.87
CA GLU A 128 -4.20 -3.52 -17.67
C GLU A 128 -4.53 -2.24 -16.88
N LYS A 129 -4.75 -2.37 -15.56
CA LYS A 129 -5.04 -1.24 -14.66
C LYS A 129 -3.79 -0.50 -14.20
N TYR A 130 -2.62 -1.09 -14.42
CA TYR A 130 -1.36 -0.58 -13.91
C TYR A 130 -0.56 0.14 -14.98
N ILE A 131 0.18 1.15 -14.54
CA ILE A 131 1.19 1.79 -15.36
C ILE A 131 2.31 0.79 -15.63
N SER A 132 2.64 0.63 -16.91
CA SER A 132 3.74 -0.20 -17.39
C SER A 132 4.80 0.64 -18.10
N LEU A 133 6.03 0.10 -18.18
CA LEU A 133 7.13 0.70 -18.95
C LEU A 133 6.76 1.00 -20.41
N ALA A 134 5.92 0.17 -21.03
CA ALA A 134 5.46 0.34 -22.40
C ALA A 134 4.64 1.64 -22.58
N GLN A 135 3.76 1.95 -21.61
CA GLN A 135 2.93 3.15 -21.65
C GLN A 135 3.76 4.43 -21.45
N ILE A 136 4.83 4.37 -20.66
CA ILE A 136 5.73 5.51 -20.42
C ILE A 136 6.58 5.80 -21.65
N SER A 137 7.07 4.73 -22.30
CA SER A 137 7.87 4.84 -23.53
C SER A 137 7.06 5.45 -24.69
N SER A 138 5.75 5.18 -24.76
CA SER A 138 4.86 5.78 -25.77
C SER A 138 4.48 7.26 -25.53
N LYS A 139 4.75 7.78 -24.33
CA LYS A 139 4.44 9.17 -23.93
C LYS A 139 5.69 10.04 -23.79
N SER A 140 6.87 9.47 -23.99
CA SER A 140 8.13 10.21 -24.05
C SER A 140 8.31 10.73 -25.49
N PRO A 141 8.44 12.05 -25.70
CA PRO A 141 8.59 12.64 -27.04
C PRO A 141 9.90 12.23 -27.72
#